data_AF-A0A0F2LEP8-F1
#
_entry.id   AF-A0A0F2LEP8-F1
#
_cell.length_a   1.000
_cell.length_b   1.000
_cell.length_c   1.000
_cell.angle_alpha   90.00
_cell.angle_beta   90.00
_cell.angle_gamma   90.00
#
_symmetry.space_group_name_H-M   'P 1'
#
loop_
_entity.id
_entity.type
_entity.pdbx_description
1 polymer ?
#
loop_
_entity_poly.entity_id
_entity_poly.type
_entity_poly.pdbx_seq_one_letter_code
_entity_poly.pdbx_strand_id
1 'polypeptide(L)'
;MGEEVREEERGEVRSELVEKEGKKYLVIRWNTGKTSAGRLFGRYGPRGRPEFFRLLFGAVAGSLREQFGPEEGEKIFSRIRDSDKFRETSKELFDGVKKWFFEEAAPRHKLERGDIFMITTELVLDPETGEIMWNRDKTELVYWVRSDRCGAAAAPDYEEVKRERDELAKEVERLKAENERLRKELEEVKSKLEQITRLIK
;
A
#
# COMPACT_ATOMS: atom_id res chain seq x y z
N MET A 1 12.94 -1.46 11.13
CA MET A 1 12.06 -0.66 10.25
C MET A 1 12.55 -0.53 8.80
N GLY A 2 13.59 -1.27 8.35
CA GLY A 2 14.13 -1.12 6.98
C GLY A 2 13.78 -2.22 5.99
N GLU A 3 13.06 -3.27 6.41
CA GLU A 3 12.72 -4.44 5.59
C GLU A 3 11.27 -4.43 5.11
N GLU A 4 10.30 -4.08 5.97
CA GLU A 4 8.87 -4.00 5.59
C GLU A 4 8.60 -3.01 4.43
N VAL A 5 9.27 -1.84 4.44
CA VAL A 5 9.15 -0.84 3.37
C VAL A 5 9.66 -1.36 2.02
N ARG A 6 10.57 -2.36 2.01
CA ARG A 6 11.12 -2.92 0.75
C ARG A 6 10.19 -3.94 0.11
N GLU A 7 9.29 -4.56 0.86
CA GLU A 7 8.33 -5.53 0.32
C GLU A 7 7.15 -4.84 -0.35
N GLU A 8 6.62 -3.76 0.24
CA GLU A 8 5.55 -2.94 -0.35
C GLU A 8 5.95 -2.31 -1.69
N GLU A 9 7.23 -1.98 -1.88
CA GLU A 9 7.77 -1.43 -3.13
C GLU A 9 7.73 -2.42 -4.33
N ARG A 10 7.64 -3.73 -4.06
CA ARG A 10 7.71 -4.78 -5.10
C ARG A 10 6.36 -5.14 -5.73
N GLY A 11 5.27 -4.57 -5.22
CA GLY A 11 3.92 -4.93 -5.59
C GLY A 11 3.45 -6.13 -4.79
N GLU A 12 2.45 -5.90 -3.94
CA GLU A 12 1.85 -6.90 -3.08
C GLU A 12 0.39 -7.13 -3.48
N VAL A 13 -0.07 -8.36 -3.32
CA VAL A 13 -1.46 -8.75 -3.52
C VAL A 13 -1.89 -9.50 -2.26
N ARG A 14 -2.97 -9.06 -1.64
CA ARG A 14 -3.65 -9.77 -0.55
C ARG A 14 -5.08 -10.06 -0.94
N SER A 15 -5.60 -11.21 -0.54
CA SER A 15 -6.97 -11.59 -0.86
C SER A 15 -7.75 -12.16 0.31
N GLU A 16 -9.05 -11.93 0.32
CA GLU A 16 -9.98 -12.51 1.29
C GLU A 16 -11.30 -12.90 0.61
N LEU A 17 -11.89 -14.01 1.03
CA LEU A 17 -13.22 -14.43 0.60
C LEU A 17 -14.29 -13.77 1.46
N VAL A 18 -15.26 -13.14 0.80
CA VAL A 18 -16.41 -12.51 1.45
C VAL A 18 -17.69 -13.11 0.88
N GLU A 19 -18.59 -13.51 1.76
CA GLU A 19 -19.92 -13.99 1.36
C GLU A 19 -20.94 -12.87 1.50
N LYS A 20 -21.67 -12.59 0.42
CA LYS A 20 -22.78 -11.64 0.39
C LYS A 20 -23.98 -12.30 -0.28
N GLU A 21 -25.12 -12.32 0.41
CA GLU A 21 -26.38 -12.84 -0.14
C GLU A 21 -26.27 -14.31 -0.64
N GLY A 22 -25.43 -15.12 0.02
CA GLY A 22 -25.18 -16.51 -0.35
C GLY A 22 -24.21 -16.71 -1.52
N LYS A 23 -23.64 -15.62 -2.05
CA LYS A 23 -22.63 -15.64 -3.12
C LYS A 23 -21.25 -15.27 -2.59
N LYS A 24 -20.24 -16.00 -3.05
CA LYS A 24 -18.84 -15.77 -2.67
C LYS A 24 -18.18 -14.78 -3.63
N TYR A 25 -17.60 -13.74 -3.06
CA TYR A 25 -16.78 -12.75 -3.77
C TYR A 25 -15.35 -12.81 -3.25
N LEU A 26 -14.42 -12.52 -4.14
CA LEU A 26 -13.01 -12.42 -3.82
C LEU A 26 -12.62 -10.95 -3.75
N VAL A 27 -12.31 -10.47 -2.55
CA VAL A 27 -11.78 -9.12 -2.34
C VAL A 27 -10.27 -9.17 -2.48
N ILE A 28 -9.72 -8.36 -3.39
CA ILE A 28 -8.30 -8.32 -3.73
C ILE A 28 -7.78 -6.93 -3.42
N ARG A 29 -6.88 -6.81 -2.45
CA ARG A 29 -6.07 -5.60 -2.25
C ARG A 29 -4.83 -5.72 -3.12
N TRP A 30 -4.74 -4.85 -4.11
CA TRP A 30 -3.73 -4.90 -5.14
C TRP A 30 -2.88 -3.64 -5.12
N ASN A 31 -1.56 -3.82 -4.98
CA ASN A 31 -0.56 -2.79 -5.19
C ASN A 31 0.19 -3.05 -6.51
N THR A 32 0.28 -2.03 -7.37
CA THR A 32 0.96 -2.14 -8.67
C THR A 32 2.47 -2.40 -8.57
N GLY A 33 3.07 -2.15 -7.40
CA GLY A 33 4.50 -2.00 -7.21
C GLY A 33 5.02 -0.73 -7.87
N LYS A 34 6.30 -0.43 -7.60
CA LYS A 34 6.96 0.79 -8.06
C LYS A 34 7.04 0.85 -9.59
N THR A 35 6.33 1.79 -10.18
CA THR A 35 6.15 1.90 -11.63
C THR A 35 6.11 3.36 -12.09
N SER A 36 5.92 3.56 -13.40
CA SER A 36 5.71 4.88 -14.00
C SER A 36 4.51 4.86 -14.94
N ALA A 37 3.93 6.02 -15.24
CA ALA A 37 2.75 6.12 -16.09
C ALA A 37 2.97 5.52 -17.49
N GLY A 38 4.18 5.70 -18.03
CA GLY A 38 4.56 5.15 -19.32
C GLY A 38 4.63 3.61 -19.34
N ARG A 39 4.98 2.99 -18.21
CA ARG A 39 5.01 1.52 -18.07
C ARG A 39 3.64 0.95 -17.76
N LEU A 40 2.96 1.51 -16.76
CA LEU A 40 1.69 0.99 -16.27
C LEU A 40 0.57 1.14 -17.30
N PHE A 41 0.41 2.34 -17.87
CA PHE A 41 -0.68 2.68 -18.78
C PHE A 41 -0.28 2.79 -20.25
N GLY A 42 1.03 2.86 -20.52
CA GLY A 42 1.57 3.18 -21.83
C GLY A 42 2.30 2.02 -22.51
N ARG A 43 3.12 2.38 -23.50
CA ARG A 43 3.87 1.44 -24.35
C ARG A 43 5.25 1.06 -23.82
N TYR A 44 5.65 1.56 -22.64
CA TYR A 44 6.97 1.24 -22.06
C TYR A 44 6.93 0.00 -21.17
N GLY A 45 5.78 -0.65 -21.03
CA GLY A 45 5.69 -1.95 -20.38
C GLY A 45 6.21 -3.09 -21.26
N PRO A 46 6.18 -4.33 -20.75
CA PRO A 46 6.72 -5.49 -21.44
C PRO A 46 6.14 -5.65 -22.85
N ARG A 47 7.01 -5.85 -23.85
CA ARG A 47 6.63 -6.05 -25.26
C ARG A 47 5.82 -4.89 -25.86
N GLY A 48 6.01 -3.67 -25.37
CA GLY A 48 5.36 -2.49 -25.93
C GLY A 48 3.91 -2.27 -25.48
N ARG A 49 3.46 -2.98 -24.44
CA ARG A 49 2.06 -2.97 -23.97
C ARG A 49 1.95 -2.42 -22.54
N PRO A 50 0.77 -1.92 -22.15
CA PRO A 50 0.50 -1.53 -20.77
C PRO A 50 0.75 -2.70 -19.81
N GLU A 51 1.57 -2.46 -18.80
CA GLU A 51 1.89 -3.47 -17.79
C GLU A 51 0.69 -3.79 -16.89
N PHE A 52 -0.30 -2.89 -16.82
CA PHE A 52 -1.51 -3.02 -16.03
C PHE A 52 -2.21 -4.38 -16.15
N PHE A 53 -2.51 -4.84 -17.38
CA PHE A 53 -3.25 -6.09 -17.58
C PHE A 53 -2.45 -7.31 -17.10
N ARG A 54 -1.13 -7.31 -17.31
CA ARG A 54 -0.26 -8.39 -16.84
C ARG A 54 -0.27 -8.49 -15.32
N LEU A 55 -0.20 -7.34 -14.64
CA LEU A 55 -0.24 -7.26 -13.19
C LEU A 55 -1.60 -7.65 -12.63
N LEU A 56 -2.69 -7.10 -13.19
CA LEU A 56 -4.06 -7.44 -12.82
C LEU A 56 -4.32 -8.95 -12.95
N PHE A 57 -3.94 -9.55 -14.08
CA PHE A 57 -4.18 -10.96 -14.32
C PHE A 57 -3.36 -11.84 -13.37
N GLY A 58 -2.12 -11.43 -13.08
CA GLY A 58 -1.29 -12.07 -12.06
C GLY A 58 -1.90 -12.00 -10.67
N ALA A 59 -2.43 -10.83 -10.28
CA ALA A 59 -3.10 -10.63 -9.00
C ALA A 59 -4.34 -11.51 -8.89
N VAL A 60 -5.23 -11.48 -9.89
CA VAL A 60 -6.46 -12.31 -9.92
C VAL A 60 -6.13 -13.81 -9.85
N ALA A 61 -5.22 -14.30 -10.71
CA ALA A 61 -4.84 -15.70 -10.73
C ALA A 61 -4.18 -16.13 -9.40
N GLY A 62 -3.32 -15.27 -8.84
CA GLY A 62 -2.68 -15.49 -7.54
C GLY A 62 -3.71 -15.62 -6.42
N SER A 63 -4.63 -14.66 -6.31
CA SER A 63 -5.68 -14.64 -5.29
C SER A 63 -6.66 -15.81 -5.40
N LEU A 64 -7.03 -16.22 -6.63
CA LEU A 64 -7.88 -17.39 -6.82
C LEU A 64 -7.19 -18.68 -6.34
N ARG A 65 -5.89 -18.85 -6.63
CA ARG A 65 -5.13 -20.03 -6.17
C ARG A 65 -4.91 -20.02 -4.66
N GLU A 66 -4.75 -18.85 -4.06
CA GLU A 66 -4.62 -18.69 -2.60
C GLU A 66 -5.91 -19.12 -1.88
N GLN A 67 -7.08 -18.66 -2.36
CA GLN A 67 -8.34 -18.87 -1.66
C GLN A 67 -9.05 -20.19 -1.99
N PHE A 68 -8.93 -20.69 -3.22
CA PHE A 68 -9.60 -21.92 -3.67
C PHE A 68 -8.64 -23.11 -3.82
N GLY A 69 -7.35 -22.91 -3.58
CA GLY A 69 -6.30 -23.90 -3.80
C GLY A 69 -5.74 -23.86 -5.24
N PRO A 70 -4.55 -24.47 -5.47
CA PRO A 70 -3.78 -24.29 -6.70
C PRO A 70 -4.50 -24.82 -7.95
N GLU A 71 -5.12 -26.00 -7.88
CA GLU A 71 -5.80 -26.60 -9.03
C GLU A 71 -7.14 -25.93 -9.33
N GLU A 72 -7.98 -25.74 -8.30
CA GLU A 72 -9.31 -25.17 -8.49
C GLU A 72 -9.26 -23.69 -8.82
N GLY A 73 -8.36 -22.93 -8.18
CA GLY A 73 -8.11 -21.53 -8.52
C GLY A 73 -7.65 -21.34 -9.97
N GLU A 74 -6.79 -22.22 -10.48
CA GLU A 74 -6.35 -22.17 -11.89
C GLU A 74 -7.47 -22.53 -12.86
N LYS A 75 -8.35 -23.47 -12.51
CA LYS A 75 -9.56 -23.79 -13.30
C LYS A 75 -10.52 -22.61 -13.36
N ILE A 76 -10.80 -21.99 -12.21
CA ILE A 76 -11.66 -20.80 -12.13
C ILE A 76 -11.06 -19.68 -12.98
N PHE A 77 -9.76 -19.40 -12.81
CA PHE A 77 -9.09 -18.36 -13.59
C PHE A 77 -9.14 -18.65 -15.09
N SER A 78 -8.83 -19.88 -15.51
CA SER A 78 -8.88 -20.28 -16.92
C SER A 78 -10.28 -20.13 -17.52
N ARG A 79 -11.33 -20.38 -16.74
CA ARG A 79 -12.73 -20.18 -17.15
C ARG A 79 -13.07 -18.70 -17.32
N ILE A 80 -12.70 -17.85 -16.37
CA ILE A 80 -13.11 -16.44 -16.39
C ILE A 80 -12.20 -15.56 -17.25
N ARG A 81 -10.93 -15.90 -17.42
CA ARG A 81 -9.91 -15.07 -18.10
C ARG A 81 -10.34 -14.65 -19.51
N ASP A 82 -11.02 -15.54 -20.20
CA ASP A 82 -11.49 -15.34 -21.57
C ASP A 82 -12.99 -15.04 -21.65
N SER A 83 -13.68 -14.85 -20.52
CA SER A 83 -15.08 -14.44 -20.51
C SER A 83 -15.22 -12.99 -20.98
N ASP A 84 -16.32 -12.70 -21.68
CA ASP A 84 -16.60 -11.34 -22.17
C ASP A 84 -16.68 -10.35 -21.01
N LYS A 85 -17.29 -10.78 -19.90
CA LYS A 85 -17.46 -9.96 -18.70
C LYS A 85 -16.12 -9.58 -18.07
N PHE A 86 -15.20 -10.54 -17.90
CA PHE A 86 -13.87 -10.24 -17.34
C PHE A 86 -13.07 -9.31 -18.25
N ARG A 87 -13.14 -9.51 -19.57
CA ARG A 87 -12.45 -8.64 -20.55
C ARG A 87 -13.02 -7.22 -20.57
N GLU A 88 -14.34 -7.09 -20.49
CA GLU A 88 -15.03 -5.81 -20.41
C GLU A 88 -14.65 -5.07 -19.12
N THR A 89 -14.89 -5.68 -17.95
CA THR A 89 -14.70 -5.00 -16.66
C THR A 89 -13.22 -4.76 -16.35
N SER A 90 -12.30 -5.60 -16.83
CA SER A 90 -10.86 -5.31 -16.72
C SER A 90 -10.42 -4.13 -17.57
N LYS A 91 -11.05 -3.90 -18.73
CA LYS A 91 -10.82 -2.72 -19.56
C LYS A 91 -11.44 -1.48 -18.94
N GLU A 92 -12.66 -1.57 -18.41
CA GLU A 92 -13.30 -0.47 -17.67
C GLU A 92 -12.47 -0.07 -16.45
N LEU A 93 -11.95 -1.03 -15.69
CA LEU A 93 -11.03 -0.78 -14.60
C LEU A 93 -9.75 -0.07 -15.09
N PHE A 94 -9.15 -0.54 -16.20
CA PHE A 94 -7.97 0.11 -16.78
C PHE A 94 -8.24 1.57 -17.15
N ASP A 95 -9.32 1.82 -17.89
CA ASP A 95 -9.69 3.16 -18.35
C ASP A 95 -10.07 4.05 -17.15
N GLY A 96 -10.77 3.51 -16.15
CA GLY A 96 -11.14 4.19 -14.91
C GLY A 96 -9.94 4.61 -14.06
N VAL A 97 -9.03 3.68 -13.77
CA VAL A 97 -7.81 3.96 -12.99
C VAL A 97 -6.89 4.91 -13.76
N LYS A 98 -6.77 4.74 -15.08
CA LYS A 98 -5.98 5.64 -15.93
C LYS A 98 -6.56 7.06 -15.91
N LYS A 99 -7.88 7.19 -16.05
CA LYS A 99 -8.56 8.48 -16.01
C LYS A 99 -8.36 9.16 -14.66
N TRP A 100 -8.64 8.46 -13.57
CA TRP A 100 -8.39 8.96 -12.20
C TRP A 100 -6.94 9.40 -12.01
N PHE A 101 -5.97 8.61 -12.49
CA PHE A 101 -4.56 8.97 -12.36
C PHE A 101 -4.24 10.28 -13.09
N PHE A 102 -4.65 10.43 -14.35
CA PHE A 102 -4.28 11.61 -15.16
C PHE A 102 -5.12 12.85 -14.88
N GLU A 103 -6.38 12.70 -14.50
CA GLU A 103 -7.31 13.83 -14.30
C GLU A 103 -7.36 14.29 -12.84
N GLU A 104 -7.06 13.42 -11.87
CA GLU A 104 -7.17 13.75 -10.44
C GLU A 104 -5.84 13.62 -9.71
N ALA A 105 -5.23 12.44 -9.72
CA ALA A 105 -4.06 12.18 -8.88
C ALA A 105 -2.81 12.96 -9.34
N ALA A 106 -2.49 12.87 -10.64
CA ALA A 106 -1.32 13.54 -11.20
C ALA A 106 -1.39 15.07 -11.08
N PRO A 107 -2.52 15.75 -11.40
CA PRO A 107 -2.65 17.18 -11.17
C PRO A 107 -2.58 17.57 -9.68
N ARG A 108 -3.27 16.81 -8.80
CA ARG A 108 -3.30 17.08 -7.35
C ARG A 108 -1.90 17.05 -6.74
N HIS A 109 -1.07 16.11 -7.18
CA HIS A 109 0.29 15.93 -6.67
C HIS A 109 1.38 16.55 -7.56
N LYS A 110 0.99 17.28 -8.61
CA LYS A 110 1.89 17.89 -9.60
C LYS A 110 2.91 16.90 -10.18
N LEU A 111 2.46 15.68 -10.45
CA LEU A 111 3.31 14.65 -11.03
C LEU A 111 3.69 15.02 -12.46
N GLU A 112 4.94 14.76 -12.79
CA GLU A 112 5.50 14.98 -14.11
C GLU A 112 5.81 13.67 -14.84
N ARG A 113 6.12 13.82 -16.12
CA ARG A 113 6.53 12.70 -16.95
C ARG A 113 7.84 12.11 -16.42
N GLY A 114 7.79 10.82 -16.09
CA GLY A 114 8.95 10.08 -15.59
C GLY A 114 8.94 9.91 -14.07
N ASP A 115 8.04 10.57 -13.37
CA ASP A 115 7.84 10.33 -11.94
C ASP A 115 7.39 8.89 -11.69
N ILE A 116 7.82 8.41 -10.54
CA ILE A 116 7.62 7.04 -10.09
C ILE A 116 6.55 7.04 -9.02
N PHE A 117 5.68 6.03 -9.07
CA PHE A 117 4.58 5.88 -8.14
C PHE A 117 4.17 4.41 -7.97
N MET A 118 3.28 4.19 -7.01
CA MET A 118 2.54 2.96 -6.76
C MET A 118 1.07 3.32 -6.58
N ILE A 119 0.19 2.50 -7.14
CA ILE A 119 -1.25 2.59 -6.88
C ILE A 119 -1.63 1.37 -6.05
N THR A 120 -2.26 1.62 -4.91
CA THR A 120 -2.88 0.60 -4.08
C THR A 120 -4.39 0.74 -4.21
N THR A 121 -5.10 -0.33 -4.53
CA THR A 121 -6.56 -0.31 -4.68
C THR A 121 -7.18 -1.61 -4.19
N GLU A 122 -8.47 -1.58 -3.91
CA GLU A 122 -9.26 -2.78 -3.66
C GLU A 122 -10.14 -3.10 -4.87
N LEU A 123 -10.19 -4.38 -5.24
CA LEU A 123 -11.02 -4.95 -6.29
C LEU A 123 -11.93 -6.01 -5.69
N VAL A 124 -13.14 -6.13 -6.21
CA VAL A 124 -14.06 -7.23 -5.86
C VAL A 124 -14.30 -8.05 -7.12
N LEU A 125 -13.90 -9.32 -7.08
CA LEU A 125 -14.07 -10.27 -8.18
C LEU A 125 -15.23 -11.23 -7.86
N ASP A 126 -16.11 -11.40 -8.83
CA ASP A 126 -17.07 -12.51 -8.88
C ASP A 126 -16.42 -13.72 -9.60
N PRO A 127 -16.11 -14.81 -8.88
CA PRO A 127 -15.45 -15.98 -9.47
C PRO A 127 -16.36 -16.77 -10.44
N GLU A 128 -17.68 -16.56 -10.42
CA GLU A 128 -18.61 -17.23 -11.32
C GLU A 128 -18.68 -16.57 -12.69
N THR A 129 -18.79 -15.24 -12.72
CA THR A 129 -18.99 -14.46 -13.94
C THR A 129 -17.69 -13.89 -14.49
N GLY A 130 -16.70 -13.66 -13.64
CA GLY A 130 -15.49 -12.91 -13.96
C GLY A 130 -15.66 -11.39 -13.87
N GLU A 131 -16.77 -10.89 -13.32
CA GLU A 131 -16.94 -9.45 -13.11
C GLU A 131 -15.93 -8.92 -12.09
N ILE A 132 -15.20 -7.85 -12.46
CA ILE A 132 -14.31 -7.10 -11.56
C ILE A 132 -14.96 -5.75 -11.26
N MET A 133 -15.20 -5.47 -9.98
CA MET A 133 -15.66 -4.19 -9.50
C MET A 133 -14.51 -3.43 -8.85
N TRP A 134 -14.36 -2.16 -9.21
CA TRP A 134 -13.36 -1.27 -8.63
C TRP A 134 -13.90 -0.56 -7.39
N ASN A 135 -13.23 -0.73 -6.25
CA ASN A 135 -13.50 0.08 -5.07
C ASN A 135 -12.63 1.35 -5.10
N ARG A 136 -13.14 2.38 -5.80
CA ARG A 136 -12.44 3.66 -5.99
C ARG A 136 -12.12 4.38 -4.69
N ASP A 137 -12.97 4.27 -3.68
CA ASP A 137 -12.81 4.96 -2.39
C ASP A 137 -11.58 4.46 -1.62
N LYS A 138 -11.13 3.24 -1.92
CA LYS A 138 -9.90 2.63 -1.36
C LYS A 138 -8.72 2.69 -2.31
N THR A 139 -8.73 3.63 -3.27
CA THR A 139 -7.60 3.83 -4.19
C THR A 139 -6.66 4.91 -3.66
N GLU A 140 -5.42 4.52 -3.42
CA GLU A 140 -4.36 5.36 -2.87
C GLU A 140 -3.17 5.44 -3.83
N LEU A 141 -2.47 6.58 -3.79
CA LEU A 141 -1.28 6.83 -4.59
C LEU A 141 -0.09 7.13 -3.66
N VAL A 142 0.95 6.31 -3.75
CA VAL A 142 2.26 6.60 -3.17
C VAL A 142 3.20 7.03 -4.31
N TYR A 143 3.90 8.14 -4.16
CA TYR A 143 4.76 8.69 -5.23
C TYR A 143 6.11 9.17 -4.70
N TRP A 144 7.11 9.18 -5.59
CA TRP A 144 8.47 9.63 -5.25
C TRP A 144 8.73 11.01 -5.83
N VAL A 145 9.01 11.95 -4.95
CA VAL A 145 9.44 13.31 -5.31
C VAL A 145 10.95 13.30 -5.52
N ARG A 146 11.42 13.89 -6.63
CA ARG A 146 12.85 14.04 -6.88
C ARG A 146 13.49 14.93 -5.80
N SER A 147 14.71 14.60 -5.38
CA SER A 147 15.42 15.31 -4.30
C SER A 147 15.63 16.80 -4.58
N ASP A 148 15.81 17.18 -5.85
CA ASP A 148 15.93 18.57 -6.29
C ASP A 148 14.61 19.36 -6.16
N ARG A 149 13.48 18.67 -5.99
CA ARG A 149 12.14 19.24 -5.84
C ARG A 149 11.60 19.19 -4.43
N CYS A 150 12.29 18.57 -3.48
CA CYS A 150 11.84 18.58 -2.08
C CYS A 150 11.69 20.01 -1.50
N GLY A 151 12.34 21.02 -2.09
CA GLY A 151 12.17 22.44 -1.72
C GLY A 151 11.12 23.23 -2.52
N ALA A 152 10.70 22.75 -3.70
CA ALA A 152 9.81 23.48 -4.63
C ALA A 152 8.47 22.78 -4.90
N ALA A 153 8.44 21.45 -4.79
CA ALA A 153 7.25 20.60 -4.84
C ALA A 153 6.81 20.15 -3.44
N ALA A 154 7.37 20.75 -2.38
CA ALA A 154 6.83 20.61 -1.04
C ALA A 154 5.35 21.02 -1.07
N ALA A 155 4.47 20.02 -1.03
CA ALA A 155 3.13 20.22 -0.53
C ALA A 155 3.23 21.01 0.79
N PRO A 156 2.23 21.84 1.15
CA PRO A 156 2.16 22.47 2.46
C PRO A 156 2.50 21.49 3.61
N ASP A 157 2.15 20.22 3.38
CA ASP A 157 2.40 19.03 4.17
C ASP A 157 3.90 18.71 4.44
N TYR A 158 4.85 19.00 3.56
CA TYR A 158 6.26 18.60 3.81
C TYR A 158 6.92 19.47 4.89
N GLU A 159 6.70 20.79 4.88
CA GLU A 159 7.19 21.65 5.96
C GLU A 159 6.42 21.41 7.26
N GLU A 160 5.16 21.00 7.19
CA GLU A 160 4.37 20.57 8.34
C GLU A 160 4.91 19.25 8.93
N VAL A 161 5.07 18.20 8.12
CA VAL A 161 5.66 16.92 8.51
C VAL A 161 7.10 17.09 9.01
N LYS A 162 7.88 18.00 8.42
CA LYS A 162 9.24 18.31 8.91
C LYS A 162 9.20 18.99 10.27
N ARG A 163 8.26 19.92 10.50
CA ARG A 163 8.05 20.52 11.83
C ARG A 163 7.61 19.47 12.84
N GLU A 164 6.62 18.64 12.50
CA GLU A 164 6.17 17.54 13.35
C GLU A 164 7.31 16.58 13.68
N ARG A 165 8.13 16.22 12.70
CA ARG A 165 9.32 15.38 12.91
C ARG A 165 10.33 16.04 13.84
N ASP A 166 10.58 17.34 13.69
CA ASP A 166 11.51 18.08 14.54
C ASP A 166 10.95 18.29 15.95
N GLU A 167 9.63 18.44 16.10
CA GLU A 167 8.93 18.49 17.39
C GLU A 167 8.95 17.14 18.11
N LEU A 168 8.64 16.06 17.38
CA LEU A 168 8.74 14.69 17.89
C LEU A 168 10.17 14.33 18.29
N ALA A 169 11.18 14.77 17.51
CA ALA A 169 12.58 14.57 17.88
C ALA A 169 12.94 15.28 19.19
N LYS A 170 12.45 16.51 19.40
CA LYS A 170 12.62 17.22 20.68
C LYS A 170 11.91 16.52 21.83
N GLU A 171 10.70 16.04 21.62
CA GLU A 171 9.94 15.33 22.64
C GLU A 171 10.59 14.00 23.03
N VAL A 172 11.14 13.26 22.05
CA VAL A 172 11.90 12.04 22.31
C VAL A 172 13.13 12.32 23.17
N GLU A 173 13.90 13.38 22.87
CA GLU A 173 15.06 13.74 23.69
C GLU A 173 14.65 14.20 25.10
N ARG A 174 13.53 14.93 25.23
CA ARG A 174 12.97 15.29 26.53
C ARG A 174 12.58 14.05 27.34
N LEU A 175 11.85 13.12 26.74
CA LEU A 175 11.41 11.89 27.37
C LEU A 175 12.59 10.98 27.75
N LYS A 176 13.67 10.93 26.94
CA LYS A 176 14.90 10.22 27.30
C LYS A 176 15.56 10.81 28.54
N ALA A 177 15.70 12.14 28.60
CA ALA A 177 16.29 12.83 29.75
C ALA A 177 15.46 12.60 31.02
N GLU A 178 14.13 12.65 30.90
CA GLU A 178 13.23 12.36 32.02
C GLU A 178 13.31 10.89 32.45
N ASN A 179 13.40 9.94 31.52
CA ASN A 179 13.58 8.53 31.83
C ASN A 179 14.89 8.28 32.59
N GLU A 180 15.99 8.92 32.17
CA GLU A 180 17.27 8.84 32.90
C GLU A 180 17.18 9.43 34.31
N ARG A 181 16.49 10.58 34.48
CA ARG A 181 16.27 11.18 35.80
C ARG A 181 15.48 10.23 36.71
N LEU A 182 14.35 9.71 36.22
CA LEU A 182 13.51 8.79 36.97
C LEU A 182 14.23 7.47 37.29
N ARG A 183 15.10 6.97 36.42
CA ARG A 183 15.95 5.80 36.72
C ARG A 183 16.90 6.05 37.88
N LYS A 184 17.52 7.23 37.94
CA LYS A 184 18.40 7.60 39.07
C LYS A 184 17.60 7.73 40.37
N GLU A 185 16.46 8.40 40.33
CA GLU A 185 15.57 8.53 41.49
C GLU A 185 15.08 7.16 41.99
N LEU A 186 14.71 6.26 41.06
CA LEU A 186 14.29 4.90 41.40
C LEU A 186 15.42 4.12 42.08
N GLU A 187 16.65 4.24 41.59
CA GLU A 187 17.81 3.57 42.18
C GLU A 187 18.14 4.10 43.58
N GLU A 188 18.06 5.42 43.78
CA GLU A 188 18.21 6.02 45.10
C GLU A 188 17.14 5.55 46.09
N VAL A 189 15.87 5.50 45.65
CA VAL A 189 14.76 5.02 46.48
C VAL A 189 14.93 3.54 46.82
N LYS A 190 15.31 2.70 45.86
CA LYS A 190 15.61 1.28 46.10
C LYS A 190 16.75 1.11 47.10
N SER A 191 17.84 1.86 46.96
CA SER A 191 18.96 1.82 47.89
C SER A 191 18.55 2.21 49.31
N LYS A 192 17.77 3.29 49.46
CA LYS A 192 17.21 3.71 50.76
C LYS A 192 16.26 2.66 51.35
N LEU A 193 15.41 2.05 50.52
CA LEU A 193 14.50 0.98 50.93
C LEU A 193 15.27 -0.26 51.43
N GLU A 194 16.35 -0.64 50.74
CA GLU A 194 17.22 -1.74 51.17
C GLU A 194 17.91 -1.43 52.51
N GLN A 195 18.41 -0.20 52.69
CA GLN A 195 19.02 0.23 53.96
C GLN A 195 18.01 0.16 55.11
N ILE A 196 16.80 0.68 54.92
CA ILE A 196 15.72 0.62 55.93
C ILE A 196 15.35 -0.84 56.21
N THR A 197 15.20 -1.67 55.17
CA THR A 197 14.87 -3.09 55.33
C THR A 197 15.93 -3.85 56.11
N ARG A 198 17.22 -3.51 55.95
CA ARG A 198 18.32 -4.08 56.73
C ARG A 198 18.35 -3.61 58.19
N LEU A 199 17.82 -2.42 58.49
CA LEU A 199 17.76 -1.88 59.86
C LEU A 199 16.56 -2.39 60.67
N ILE A 200 15.52 -2.90 59.98
CA ILE A 200 14.30 -3.44 60.60
C ILE A 200 14.35 -4.97 60.75
N LYS A 201 15.32 -5.64 60.10
CA LYS A 201 15.66 -7.06 60.34
C LYS A 201 16.69 -7.18 61.46
#